data_AF-A0A0E4G045-F1
#
_entry.id   AF-A0A0E4G045-F1
#
_cell.length_a   1.000
_cell.length_b   1.000
_cell.length_c   1.000
_cell.angle_alpha   90.00
_cell.angle_beta   90.00
_cell.angle_gamma   90.00
#
_symmetry.space_group_name_H-M   'P 1'
#
loop_
_entity.id
_entity.type
_entity.pdbx_description
1 polymer ?
#
loop_
_entity_poly.entity_id
_entity_poly.type
_entity_poly.pdbx_seq_one_letter_code
_entity_poly.pdbx_strand_id
1 'polypeptide(L)'
;MRVRRPRRAGIHPQRLHDKASRDLAILDINLQGINVHPVAEVVKSRGLPLFFLSGYGSAGVPDGFEGMPVLIKPCSLDALKRIIDAVLPNGEPEKPQDKP
;
A
#
# COMPACT_ATOMS: atom_id res chain seq x y z
N MET A 1 8.10 55.45 10.40
CA MET A 1 6.97 54.82 11.10
C MET A 1 6.29 53.82 10.16
N ARG A 2 6.63 52.52 10.21
CA ARG A 2 5.99 51.47 9.39
C ARG A 2 5.10 50.63 10.29
N VAL A 3 3.78 50.68 10.05
CA VAL A 3 2.79 49.88 10.78
C VAL A 3 2.85 48.45 10.27
N ARG A 4 3.28 47.50 11.12
CA ARG A 4 3.22 46.07 10.84
C ARG A 4 1.76 45.60 10.92
N ARG A 5 1.21 45.07 9.82
CA ARG A 5 -0.10 44.41 9.83
C ARG A 5 -0.02 43.06 10.59
N PRO A 6 -1.08 42.66 11.31
CA PRO A 6 -1.08 41.39 12.03
C PRO A 6 -1.18 40.22 11.04
N ARG A 7 -0.37 39.17 11.25
CA ARG A 7 -0.56 37.86 10.62
C ARG A 7 -1.89 37.30 11.11
N ARG A 8 -2.94 37.34 10.28
CA ARG A 8 -4.08 36.46 10.49
C ARG A 8 -3.59 35.03 10.31
N ALA A 9 -3.49 34.28 11.40
CA ALA A 9 -3.43 32.84 11.37
C ALA A 9 -4.74 32.37 10.73
N GLY A 10 -4.69 32.10 9.43
CA GLY A 10 -5.76 31.39 8.73
C GLY A 10 -5.81 30.00 9.34
N ILE A 11 -6.79 29.77 10.20
CA ILE A 11 -7.22 28.42 10.57
C ILE A 11 -7.60 27.78 9.24
N HIS A 12 -6.70 26.97 8.68
CA HIS A 12 -7.01 26.18 7.52
C HIS A 12 -7.95 25.09 8.02
N PRO A 13 -9.23 25.07 7.60
CA PRO A 13 -10.05 23.89 7.82
C PRO A 13 -9.36 22.78 7.03
N GLN A 14 -8.65 21.90 7.74
CA GLN A 14 -8.13 20.69 7.13
C GLN A 14 -9.34 19.87 6.73
N ARG A 15 -9.74 20.04 5.47
CA ARG A 15 -10.71 19.16 4.83
C ARG A 15 -10.08 17.78 4.93
N LEU A 16 -10.66 16.94 5.80
CA LEU A 16 -10.37 15.52 5.86
C LEU A 16 -10.67 15.02 4.45
N HIS A 17 -9.64 14.67 3.68
CA HIS A 17 -9.81 14.29 2.30
C HIS A 17 -10.74 13.09 2.22
N ASP A 18 -11.91 13.36 1.66
CA ASP A 18 -12.87 12.37 1.19
C ASP A 18 -12.11 11.48 0.19
N LYS A 19 -12.01 10.19 0.54
CA LYS A 19 -11.15 9.15 -0.09
C LYS A 19 -9.64 9.38 0.10
N ALA A 20 -9.07 8.67 1.07
CA ALA A 20 -7.67 8.26 0.94
C ALA A 20 -7.54 7.48 -0.38
N SER A 21 -6.90 8.08 -1.39
CA SER A 21 -6.46 7.37 -2.59
C SER A 21 -5.58 6.24 -2.08
N ARG A 22 -6.10 5.02 -2.14
CA ARG A 22 -5.35 3.84 -1.75
C ARG A 22 -4.72 3.35 -3.02
N ASP A 23 -3.43 3.57 -3.15
CA ASP A 23 -2.73 3.22 -4.38
C ASP A 23 -2.37 1.72 -4.41
N LEU A 24 -2.37 1.04 -3.26
CA LEU A 24 -2.01 -0.36 -3.09
C LEU A 24 -2.58 -0.95 -1.80
N ALA A 25 -2.85 -2.25 -1.77
CA ALA A 25 -3.16 -2.99 -0.55
C ALA A 25 -2.17 -4.13 -0.29
N ILE A 26 -1.70 -4.23 0.95
CA ILE A 26 -0.87 -5.34 1.44
C ILE A 26 -1.70 -6.10 2.46
N LEU A 27 -2.00 -7.37 2.19
CA LEU A 27 -2.94 -8.15 3.00
C LEU A 27 -2.24 -9.33 3.66
N ASP A 28 -2.39 -9.47 4.98
CA ASP A 28 -1.93 -10.69 5.66
C ASP A 28 -2.91 -11.83 5.38
N ILE A 29 -2.39 -13.00 4.98
CA ILE A 29 -3.23 -14.18 4.70
C ILE A 29 -3.97 -14.65 5.96
N ASN A 30 -3.29 -14.63 7.11
CA ASN A 30 -3.82 -15.20 8.35
C ASN A 30 -4.01 -14.13 9.42
N LEU A 31 -5.23 -13.59 9.51
CA LEU A 31 -5.63 -12.66 10.55
C LEU A 31 -6.15 -13.43 11.77
N GLN A 32 -5.25 -14.15 12.46
CA GLN A 32 -5.60 -14.95 13.66
C GLN A 32 -6.76 -15.94 13.42
N GLY A 33 -6.76 -16.64 12.28
CA GLY A 33 -7.80 -17.61 11.90
C GLY A 33 -8.99 -17.01 11.15
N ILE A 34 -9.04 -15.69 10.97
CA ILE A 34 -10.00 -15.04 10.08
C ILE A 34 -9.40 -15.01 8.68
N ASN A 35 -10.12 -15.58 7.72
CA ASN A 35 -9.72 -15.57 6.32
C ASN A 35 -9.75 -14.13 5.79
N VAL A 36 -8.66 -13.68 5.17
CA VAL A 36 -8.54 -12.35 4.56
C VAL A 36 -9.36 -12.19 3.27
N HIS A 37 -9.87 -13.29 2.73
CA HIS A 37 -10.67 -13.36 1.50
C HIS A 37 -11.72 -12.25 1.31
N PRO A 38 -12.66 -11.98 2.25
CA PRO A 38 -13.65 -10.92 2.06
C PRO A 38 -13.01 -9.53 1.92
N VAL A 39 -11.88 -9.29 2.59
CA VAL A 39 -11.12 -8.04 2.46
C VAL A 39 -10.45 -7.97 1.09
N ALA A 40 -9.83 -9.07 0.65
CA ALA A 40 -9.19 -9.17 -0.67
C ALA A 40 -10.20 -8.94 -1.80
N GLU A 41 -11.41 -9.49 -1.69
CA GLU A 41 -12.50 -9.28 -2.64
C GLU A 41 -12.96 -7.81 -2.68
N VAL A 42 -13.10 -7.16 -1.53
CA VAL A 42 -13.43 -5.71 -1.50
C VAL A 42 -12.34 -4.87 -2.17
N VAL A 43 -11.06 -5.20 -1.95
CA VAL A 43 -9.94 -4.50 -2.57
C VAL A 43 -9.91 -4.72 -4.08
N LYS A 44 -10.08 -5.98 -4.52
CA LYS A 44 -10.14 -6.36 -5.94
C LYS A 44 -11.33 -5.70 -6.65
N SER A 45 -12.50 -5.67 -6.02
CA SER A 45 -13.70 -4.99 -6.52
C SER A 45 -13.50 -3.47 -6.70
N ARG A 46 -12.62 -2.86 -5.89
CA ARG A 46 -12.22 -1.45 -6.04
C ARG A 46 -11.20 -1.21 -7.16
N GLY A 47 -10.72 -2.26 -7.82
CA GLY A 47 -9.69 -2.17 -8.87
C GLY A 47 -8.32 -1.76 -8.33
N LEU A 48 -8.06 -1.97 -7.03
CA LEU A 48 -6.79 -1.61 -6.42
C LEU A 48 -5.78 -2.74 -6.62
N PRO A 49 -4.53 -2.40 -6.97
CA PRO A 49 -3.48 -3.40 -6.98
C PRO A 49 -3.24 -3.89 -5.54
N LEU A 50 -2.95 -5.19 -5.39
CA LEU A 50 -2.76 -5.81 -4.08
C LEU A 50 -1.81 -6.99 -4.14
N PHE A 51 -1.19 -7.31 -3.02
CA PHE A 51 -0.44 -8.55 -2.83
C PHE A 51 -0.54 -9.04 -1.38
N PHE A 52 -0.18 -10.30 -1.15
CA PHE A 52 -0.28 -10.94 0.15
C PHE A 52 1.04 -10.93 0.90
N LEU A 53 0.97 -10.89 2.23
CA LEU A 53 2.11 -10.96 3.13
C LEU A 53 1.86 -12.05 4.17
N SER A 54 2.57 -13.18 4.10
CA SER A 54 2.28 -14.35 4.93
C SER A 54 3.52 -14.92 5.62
N GLY A 55 3.39 -15.30 6.89
CA GLY A 55 4.44 -16.05 7.60
C GLY A 55 4.56 -17.52 7.17
N TYR A 56 3.54 -18.06 6.49
CA TYR A 56 3.50 -19.43 5.98
C TYR A 56 3.68 -19.50 4.46
N GLY A 57 4.04 -18.36 3.84
CA GLY A 57 4.12 -18.23 2.38
C GLY A 57 2.78 -18.40 1.69
N SER A 58 2.80 -19.01 0.49
CA SER A 58 1.60 -19.19 -0.34
C SER A 58 0.61 -20.24 0.20
N ALA A 59 0.97 -20.95 1.27
CA ALA A 59 0.05 -21.85 1.95
C ALA A 59 -1.07 -21.02 2.61
N GLY A 60 -2.27 -21.08 2.03
CA GLY A 60 -3.45 -20.35 2.51
C GLY A 60 -3.87 -19.15 1.66
N VAL A 61 -3.29 -18.96 0.47
CA VAL A 61 -3.83 -17.97 -0.48
C VAL A 61 -5.30 -18.27 -0.75
N PRO A 62 -6.21 -17.28 -0.60
CA PRO A 62 -7.62 -17.50 -0.86
C PRO A 62 -7.90 -17.91 -2.31
N ASP A 63 -8.93 -18.74 -2.50
CA ASP A 63 -9.39 -19.13 -3.84
C ASP A 63 -9.66 -17.90 -4.71
N GLY A 64 -9.25 -17.94 -5.98
CA GLY A 64 -9.40 -16.79 -6.90
C GLY A 64 -8.30 -15.71 -6.77
N PHE A 65 -7.30 -15.95 -5.93
CA PHE A 65 -6.10 -15.12 -5.77
C PHE A 65 -4.77 -15.89 -5.99
N GLU A 66 -4.82 -17.12 -6.49
CA GLU A 66 -3.67 -18.03 -6.64
C GLU A 66 -2.51 -17.46 -7.50
N GLY A 67 -2.79 -16.49 -8.37
CA GLY A 67 -1.78 -15.81 -9.19
C GLY A 67 -1.21 -14.52 -8.58
N MET A 68 -1.67 -14.10 -7.40
CA MET A 68 -1.20 -12.86 -6.77
C MET A 68 0.16 -13.06 -6.10
N PRO A 69 1.04 -12.03 -6.09
CA PRO A 69 2.31 -12.12 -5.40
C PRO A 69 2.10 -12.35 -3.89
N VAL A 70 2.92 -13.24 -3.32
CA VAL A 70 2.95 -13.49 -1.88
C VAL A 70 4.35 -13.22 -1.37
N LEU A 71 4.48 -12.24 -0.48
CA LEU A 71 5.70 -11.96 0.24
C LEU A 71 5.75 -12.78 1.52
N ILE A 72 6.82 -13.52 1.73
CA ILE A 72 6.98 -14.38 2.92
C ILE A 72 7.61 -13.57 4.06
N LYS A 73 7.03 -13.64 5.26
CA LYS A 73 7.65 -13.09 6.48
C LYS A 73 8.68 -14.08 7.04
N PRO A 74 9.82 -13.62 7.56
CA PRO A 74 10.29 -12.24 7.56
C PRO A 74 10.76 -11.81 6.16
N CYS A 75 10.35 -10.62 5.71
CA CYS A 75 10.74 -10.05 4.42
C CYS A 75 11.71 -8.89 4.60
N SER A 76 12.66 -8.74 3.68
CA SER A 76 13.52 -7.56 3.60
C SER A 76 12.80 -6.38 2.96
N LEU A 77 13.30 -5.16 3.22
CA LEU A 77 12.79 -3.94 2.58
C LEU A 77 12.95 -4.01 1.05
N ASP A 78 14.05 -4.56 0.55
CA ASP A 78 14.27 -4.76 -0.89
C ASP A 78 13.24 -5.70 -1.52
N ALA A 79 12.89 -6.79 -0.84
CA ALA A 79 11.87 -7.72 -1.34
C ALA A 79 10.49 -7.05 -1.37
N LEU A 80 10.17 -6.27 -0.33
CA LEU A 80 8.95 -5.48 -0.27
C LEU A 80 8.89 -4.46 -1.41
N LYS A 81 9.96 -3.69 -1.61
CA LYS A 81 10.06 -2.69 -2.69
C LYS A 81 9.87 -3.33 -4.06
N ARG A 82 10.53 -4.45 -4.33
CA ARG A 82 10.42 -5.17 -5.62
C ARG A 82 8.98 -5.59 -5.94
N ILE A 83 8.23 -6.06 -4.94
CA ILE A 83 6.83 -6.45 -5.17
C ILE A 83 5.95 -5.23 -5.37
N ILE A 84 6.16 -4.16 -4.60
CA ILE A 84 5.44 -2.89 -4.79
C ILE A 84 5.68 -2.36 -6.22
N ASP A 85 6.93 -2.32 -6.66
CA ASP A 85 7.33 -1.88 -8.01
C ASP A 85 6.71 -2.78 -9.11
N ALA A 86 6.56 -4.08 -8.85
CA ALA A 86 5.96 -5.02 -9.80
C ALA A 86 4.43 -4.92 -9.90
N VAL A 87 3.78 -4.49 -8.82
CA VAL A 87 2.31 -4.50 -8.66
C VAL A 87 1.69 -3.13 -8.93
N LEU A 88 2.46 -2.05 -8.80
CA LEU A 88 2.05 -0.71 -9.21
C LEU A 88 2.25 -0.52 -10.73
N PRO A 89 1.21 -0.17 -11.49
CA PRO A 89 1.37 0.18 -12.89
C PRO A 89 2.08 1.54 -13.01
N ASN A 90 3.41 1.51 -13.20
CA ASN A 90 4.28 2.64 -13.58
C ASN A 90 3.80 4.05 -13.16
N GLY A 91 4.11 4.44 -11.92
CA GLY A 91 4.71 5.76 -11.73
C GLY A 91 6.21 5.58 -11.97
N GLU A 92 6.76 6.27 -12.96
CA GLU A 92 8.12 6.13 -13.55
C GLU A 92 9.17 5.32 -12.76
N PRO A 93 9.93 4.42 -13.42
CA PRO A 93 11.03 3.71 -12.77
C PRO A 93 12.07 4.71 -12.25
N GLU A 94 12.14 4.90 -10.93
CA GLU A 94 13.24 5.61 -10.29
C GLU A 94 14.54 4.87 -10.65
N LYS A 95 15.38 5.54 -11.45
CA LYS A 95 16.63 5.01 -11.97
C LYS A 95 17.49 4.42 -10.84
N PRO A 96 18.26 3.35 -11.11
CA PRO A 96 19.22 2.83 -10.16
C PRO A 96 20.13 3.96 -9.67
N GLN A 97 20.09 4.27 -8.37
CA GLN A 97 21.07 5.13 -7.74
C GLN A 97 22.41 4.38 -7.74
N ASP A 98 23.25 4.77 -8.69
CA ASP A 98 24.69 4.61 -8.66
C ASP A 98 25.20 5.20 -7.33
N LYS A 99 25.75 4.34 -6.46
CA LYS A 99 26.33 4.75 -5.18
C LYS A 99 27.84 4.54 -5.31
N PRO A 100 28.65 5.56 -4.95
CA PRO A 100 30.00 5.78 -5.49
C PRO A 100 31.03 4.72 -5.10
#